data_AF-T2GJC4-F1
#
_entry.id   AF-T2GJC4-F1
#
_cell.length_a   1.000
_cell.length_b   1.000
_cell.length_c   1.000
_cell.angle_alpha   90.00
_cell.angle_beta   90.00
_cell.angle_gamma   90.00
#
_symmetry.space_group_name_H-M   'P 1'
#
loop_
_entity.id
_entity.type
_entity.pdbx_description
1 polymer ?
#
loop_
_entity_poly.entity_id
_entity_poly.type
_entity_poly.pdbx_seq_one_letter_code
_entity_poly.pdbx_strand_id
1 'polypeptide(L)'
;MEKFFMKINSGAFMVLFVAAVLLGMGKAAAMPPTGHAGNCSSFNVSTVEDGVYYTINSGMPTNKSTRYTAPIVLNRTLNIKYMIVKNGTIKYGIIHHTLTGNITNRTYPQLIFNETPLIQLPNGTYYQLGNGNITPYTTPVALTGNTIIKYFKNSTNTTQMGIIKNTPARLVNKVKTSKVRVKKWYKKWYRRGGKWRYTWKYYWTYKQIKQNYQELQATA
;
A
#
# COMPACT_ATOMS: atom_id res chain seq x y z
N MET A 1 4.83 20.57 53.74
CA MET A 1 4.43 19.16 53.67
C MET A 1 4.01 18.92 52.23
N GLU A 2 4.50 17.97 51.43
CA GLU A 2 5.54 16.97 51.52
C GLU A 2 5.90 16.66 50.05
N LYS A 3 7.20 16.50 49.74
CA LYS A 3 7.71 16.23 48.40
C LYS A 3 7.36 14.79 47.99
N PHE A 4 6.88 14.58 46.76
CA PHE A 4 7.04 13.28 46.09
C PHE A 4 7.68 13.46 44.71
N PHE A 5 8.97 13.16 44.67
CA PHE A 5 9.71 12.85 43.44
C PHE A 5 9.39 11.39 43.08
N MET A 6 9.04 11.10 41.83
CA MET A 6 9.21 9.75 41.29
C MET A 6 9.82 9.83 39.89
N LYS A 7 11.08 9.39 39.85
CA LYS A 7 11.93 9.24 38.67
C LYS A 7 11.89 7.75 38.32
N ILE A 8 11.42 7.37 37.13
CA ILE A 8 11.60 6.00 36.62
C ILE A 8 12.07 6.04 35.17
N ASN A 9 13.37 5.78 35.04
CA ASN A 9 14.14 5.03 34.05
C ASN A 9 13.61 4.85 32.61
N SER A 10 14.46 5.36 31.72
CA SER A 10 14.71 4.91 30.34
C SER A 10 14.84 3.38 30.22
N GLY A 11 13.97 2.78 29.41
CA GLY A 11 14.06 1.40 28.96
C GLY A 11 13.90 1.31 27.44
N ALA A 12 15.01 1.16 26.73
CA ALA A 12 15.03 0.78 25.33
C ALA A 12 14.55 -0.66 25.18
N PHE A 13 13.43 -0.90 24.47
CA PHE A 13 13.01 -2.24 24.08
C PHE A 13 13.25 -2.43 22.58
N MET A 14 14.45 -2.93 22.27
CA MET A 14 14.80 -3.58 21.01
C MET A 14 14.05 -4.92 20.95
N VAL A 15 13.17 -5.09 19.97
CA VAL A 15 12.63 -6.42 19.63
C VAL A 15 13.45 -6.98 18.47
N LEU A 16 14.28 -7.96 18.81
CA LEU A 16 14.99 -8.86 17.90
C LEU A 16 13.99 -9.55 16.95
N PHE A 17 14.23 -9.49 15.64
CA PHE A 17 13.66 -10.47 14.71
C PHE A 17 14.59 -11.70 14.68
N VAL A 18 14.07 -12.84 15.13
CA VAL A 18 14.73 -14.15 15.06
C VAL A 18 14.82 -14.60 13.61
N ALA A 19 16.04 -14.85 13.14
CA ALA A 19 16.32 -15.54 11.88
C ALA A 19 16.44 -17.05 12.15
N ALA A 20 15.57 -17.85 11.54
CA ALA A 20 15.70 -19.30 11.53
C ALA A 20 16.71 -19.71 10.45
N VAL A 21 17.84 -20.25 10.90
CA VAL A 21 18.83 -20.97 10.09
C VAL A 21 18.36 -22.42 9.98
N LEU A 22 18.29 -22.96 8.76
CA LEU A 22 18.25 -24.40 8.54
C LEU A 22 19.37 -24.78 7.57
N LEU A 23 20.37 -25.47 8.09
CA LEU A 23 21.46 -26.09 7.33
C LEU A 23 21.02 -27.48 6.87
N GLY A 24 21.22 -27.77 5.59
CA GLY A 24 21.23 -29.11 5.04
C GLY A 24 22.30 -29.17 3.95
N MET A 25 23.42 -29.83 4.24
CA MET A 25 24.54 -30.05 3.31
C MET A 25 24.29 -31.31 2.49
N GLY A 26 24.72 -31.35 1.22
CA GLY A 26 24.77 -32.61 0.48
C GLY A 26 25.11 -32.55 -1.02
N LYS A 27 26.40 -32.42 -1.32
CA LYS A 27 27.15 -32.95 -2.48
C LYS A 27 26.81 -32.57 -3.93
N ALA A 28 27.89 -32.22 -4.65
CA ALA A 28 27.99 -32.05 -6.09
C ALA A 28 28.09 -33.40 -6.83
N ALA A 29 27.48 -33.50 -8.02
CA ALA A 29 27.93 -34.36 -9.12
C ALA A 29 27.35 -33.88 -10.47
N ALA A 30 28.27 -33.62 -11.41
CA ALA A 30 28.23 -33.78 -12.87
C ALA A 30 26.90 -33.66 -13.66
N MET A 31 26.93 -32.76 -14.65
CA MET A 31 26.13 -32.83 -15.90
C MET A 31 26.54 -34.03 -16.76
N PRO A 32 25.59 -34.57 -17.55
CA PRO A 32 25.73 -34.44 -19.00
C PRO A 32 24.45 -33.91 -19.70
N PRO A 33 24.54 -33.36 -20.92
CA PRO A 33 23.43 -32.70 -21.61
C PRO A 33 22.66 -33.69 -22.50
N THR A 34 21.33 -33.58 -22.57
CA THR A 34 20.50 -33.83 -23.77
C THR A 34 19.00 -33.78 -23.45
N GLY A 35 18.20 -33.30 -24.41
CA GLY A 35 16.78 -33.64 -24.52
C GLY A 35 15.79 -32.54 -24.14
N HIS A 36 15.31 -31.81 -25.15
CA HIS A 36 14.11 -30.98 -25.04
C HIS A 36 12.86 -31.86 -24.86
N ALA A 37 12.06 -31.59 -23.83
CA ALA A 37 10.64 -31.88 -23.84
C ALA A 37 9.95 -30.73 -23.09
N GLY A 38 9.09 -30.02 -23.80
CA GLY A 38 8.36 -28.88 -23.28
C GLY A 38 7.49 -29.31 -22.10
N ASN A 39 7.87 -28.90 -20.91
CA ASN A 39 6.91 -28.74 -19.83
C ASN A 39 6.41 -27.31 -19.90
N CYS A 40 5.18 -27.20 -20.40
CA CYS A 40 4.31 -26.06 -20.15
C CYS A 40 4.42 -25.76 -18.66
N SER A 41 5.16 -24.70 -18.31
CA SER A 41 5.16 -24.19 -16.96
C SER A 41 3.75 -23.70 -16.75
N SER A 42 2.92 -24.57 -16.18
CA SER A 42 1.64 -24.18 -15.62
C SER A 42 1.95 -22.98 -14.75
N PHE A 43 1.52 -21.83 -15.24
CA PHE A 43 1.47 -20.62 -14.45
C PHE A 43 0.71 -21.04 -13.20
N ASN A 44 1.41 -21.10 -12.06
CA ASN A 44 0.78 -21.35 -10.79
C ASN A 44 -0.26 -20.25 -10.64
N VAL A 45 -1.51 -20.56 -11.01
CA VAL A 45 -2.68 -19.83 -10.59
C VAL A 45 -2.68 -20.08 -9.10
N SER A 46 -1.98 -19.21 -8.35
CA SER A 46 -2.24 -19.04 -6.94
C SER A 46 -3.73 -18.73 -6.89
N THR A 47 -4.55 -19.74 -6.61
CA THR A 47 -5.99 -19.62 -6.50
C THR A 47 -6.22 -18.58 -5.43
N VAL A 48 -6.55 -17.37 -5.86
CA VAL A 48 -6.78 -16.28 -4.94
C VAL A 48 -8.03 -16.65 -4.19
N GLU A 49 -7.92 -16.84 -2.88
CA GLU A 49 -9.09 -17.15 -2.06
C GLU A 49 -10.07 -15.99 -2.13
N ASP A 50 -11.36 -16.35 -2.16
CA ASP A 50 -12.43 -15.38 -2.10
C ASP A 50 -12.38 -14.60 -0.78
N GLY A 51 -12.54 -13.29 -0.90
CA GLY A 51 -12.41 -12.39 0.23
C GLY A 51 -12.08 -10.98 -0.17
N VAL A 52 -11.91 -10.14 0.84
CA VAL A 52 -11.54 -8.74 0.67
C VAL A 52 -10.22 -8.50 1.37
N TYR A 53 -9.28 -7.90 0.64
CA TYR A 53 -7.95 -7.57 1.12
C TYR A 53 -7.76 -6.07 1.01
N TYR A 54 -7.13 -5.45 2.00
CA TYR A 54 -6.96 -4.00 1.99
C TYR A 54 -5.60 -3.57 2.53
N THR A 55 -5.21 -2.36 2.15
CA THR A 55 -4.03 -1.66 2.63
C THR A 55 -4.42 -0.25 3.06
N ILE A 56 -3.89 0.21 4.19
CA ILE A 56 -4.11 1.57 4.71
C ILE A 56 -2.84 2.38 4.48
N ASN A 57 -2.95 3.49 3.76
CA ASN A 57 -1.88 4.43 3.43
C ASN A 57 -0.66 3.81 2.72
N SER A 58 -0.75 2.56 2.28
CA SER A 58 0.38 1.82 1.71
C SER A 58 0.10 1.32 0.29
N GLY A 59 0.90 0.36 -0.17
CA GLY A 59 0.96 -0.13 -1.54
C GLY A 59 -0.32 -0.83 -2.02
N MET A 60 -0.22 -1.44 -3.19
CA MET A 60 -1.31 -2.23 -3.76
C MET A 60 -1.66 -3.42 -2.83
N PRO A 61 -2.96 -3.68 -2.57
CA PRO A 61 -3.38 -4.90 -1.90
C PRO A 61 -3.08 -6.12 -2.78
N THR A 62 -2.51 -7.14 -2.15
CA THR A 62 -2.23 -8.46 -2.72
C THR A 62 -2.83 -9.54 -1.81
N ASN A 63 -2.81 -10.80 -2.23
CA ASN A 63 -3.34 -11.92 -1.43
C ASN A 63 -2.65 -12.08 -0.06
N LYS A 64 -1.47 -11.49 0.10
CA LYS A 64 -0.71 -11.47 1.36
C LYS A 64 -1.01 -10.25 2.23
N SER A 65 -1.89 -9.35 1.78
CA SER A 65 -2.30 -8.16 2.53
C SER A 65 -3.30 -8.52 3.63
N THR A 66 -3.61 -7.56 4.49
CA THR A 66 -4.57 -7.76 5.58
C THR A 66 -5.94 -8.09 5.00
N ARG A 67 -6.48 -9.24 5.40
CA ARG A 67 -7.85 -9.65 5.06
C ARG A 67 -8.85 -8.86 5.90
N TYR A 68 -9.92 -8.40 5.27
CA TYR A 68 -11.03 -7.76 5.94
C TYR A 68 -11.84 -8.79 6.73
N THR A 69 -12.02 -8.53 8.02
CA THR A 69 -12.77 -9.38 8.95
C THR A 69 -13.76 -8.59 9.81
N ALA A 70 -13.56 -7.27 9.95
CA ALA A 70 -14.40 -6.40 10.75
C ALA A 70 -14.47 -4.98 10.15
N PRO A 71 -15.53 -4.20 10.42
CA PRO A 71 -15.69 -2.84 9.90
C PRO A 71 -14.48 -1.94 10.17
N ILE A 72 -14.06 -1.18 9.16
CA ILE A 72 -12.93 -0.26 9.27
C ILE A 72 -13.42 1.11 9.74
N VAL A 73 -12.97 1.55 10.90
CA VAL A 73 -13.34 2.85 11.47
C VAL A 73 -12.56 3.98 10.80
N LEU A 74 -13.28 4.96 10.25
CA LEU A 74 -12.74 6.12 9.54
C LEU A 74 -12.57 7.32 10.50
N ASN A 75 -11.65 7.18 11.46
CA ASN A 75 -11.44 8.17 12.53
C ASN A 75 -10.45 9.31 12.20
N ARG A 76 -9.83 9.27 11.02
CA ARG A 76 -8.89 10.29 10.52
C ARG A 76 -8.87 10.27 8.99
N THR A 77 -8.08 11.15 8.39
CA THR A 77 -7.78 11.10 6.96
C THR A 77 -7.05 9.79 6.63
N LEU A 78 -7.65 8.95 5.78
CA LEU A 78 -7.16 7.62 5.42
C LEU A 78 -7.26 7.43 3.90
N ASN A 79 -6.22 6.86 3.31
CA ASN A 79 -6.25 6.34 1.94
C ASN A 79 -6.25 4.81 2.01
N ILE A 80 -7.39 4.21 1.67
CA ILE A 80 -7.59 2.76 1.73
C ILE A 80 -7.63 2.25 0.30
N LYS A 81 -6.76 1.29 -0.02
CA LYS A 81 -6.85 0.54 -1.28
C LYS A 81 -7.37 -0.84 -0.95
N TYR A 82 -8.33 -1.31 -1.73
CA TYR A 82 -8.94 -2.61 -1.50
C TYR A 82 -8.93 -3.46 -2.77
N MET A 83 -8.93 -4.77 -2.56
CA MET A 83 -9.04 -5.82 -3.56
C MET A 83 -10.14 -6.77 -3.11
N ILE A 84 -11.19 -6.91 -3.92
CA ILE A 84 -12.27 -7.87 -3.71
C ILE A 84 -12.06 -9.01 -4.69
N VAL A 85 -12.03 -10.22 -4.17
CA VAL A 85 -11.90 -11.46 -4.93
C VAL A 85 -13.17 -12.26 -4.67
N LYS A 86 -13.91 -12.55 -5.74
CA LYS A 86 -15.13 -13.37 -5.67
C LYS A 86 -15.27 -14.19 -6.93
N ASN A 87 -15.37 -15.52 -6.81
CA ASN A 87 -15.50 -16.45 -7.93
C ASN A 87 -14.47 -16.20 -9.04
N GLY A 88 -13.22 -15.91 -8.68
CA GLY A 88 -12.14 -15.59 -9.63
C GLY A 88 -12.20 -14.19 -10.25
N THR A 89 -13.24 -13.39 -9.97
CA THR A 89 -13.31 -11.98 -10.38
C THR A 89 -12.58 -11.11 -9.36
N ILE A 90 -11.59 -10.33 -9.83
CA ILE A 90 -10.83 -9.40 -8.98
C ILE A 90 -11.24 -7.97 -9.30
N LYS A 91 -11.68 -7.23 -8.29
CA LYS A 91 -12.00 -5.80 -8.38
C LYS A 91 -11.09 -5.00 -7.45
N TYR A 92 -10.53 -3.92 -7.95
CA TYR A 92 -9.77 -2.97 -7.15
C TYR A 92 -10.52 -1.66 -6.99
N GLY A 93 -10.26 -0.98 -5.88
CA GLY A 93 -10.72 0.38 -5.69
C GLY A 93 -9.91 1.12 -4.64
N ILE A 94 -10.07 2.43 -4.64
CA ILE A 94 -9.38 3.37 -3.78
C ILE A 94 -10.46 4.17 -3.05
N ILE A 95 -10.42 4.15 -1.72
CA ILE A 95 -11.27 4.95 -0.86
C ILE A 95 -10.41 6.00 -0.19
N HIS A 96 -10.71 7.26 -0.45
CA HIS A 96 -10.05 8.38 0.18
C HIS A 96 -11.01 9.06 1.15
N HIS A 97 -10.71 8.98 2.44
CA HIS A 97 -11.46 9.65 3.49
C HIS A 97 -10.72 10.89 3.96
N THR A 98 -11.42 12.02 4.03
CA THR A 98 -10.95 13.25 4.69
C THR A 98 -11.94 13.64 5.77
N LEU A 99 -11.43 13.85 6.98
CA LEU A 99 -12.22 14.21 8.15
C LEU A 99 -11.94 15.66 8.57
N THR A 100 -12.99 16.43 8.81
CA THR A 100 -12.94 17.85 9.18
C THR A 100 -13.91 18.13 10.32
N GLY A 101 -13.53 18.97 11.28
CA GLY A 101 -14.42 19.41 12.37
C GLY A 101 -13.86 19.14 13.76
N ASN A 102 -14.52 19.70 14.78
CA ASN A 102 -14.10 19.56 16.17
C ASN A 102 -14.83 18.35 16.80
N ILE A 103 -14.09 17.26 17.01
CA ILE A 103 -14.65 15.96 17.37
C ILE A 103 -14.44 15.73 18.86
N THR A 104 -15.42 16.19 19.64
CA THR A 104 -15.48 15.95 21.09
C THR A 104 -16.08 14.57 21.42
N ASN A 105 -16.95 14.05 20.55
CA ASN A 105 -17.59 12.74 20.70
C ASN A 105 -17.08 11.76 19.62
N ARG A 106 -16.53 10.60 20.04
CA ARG A 106 -15.79 9.64 19.18
C ARG A 106 -16.70 8.74 18.33
N THR A 107 -17.73 9.30 17.69
CA THR A 107 -18.53 8.56 16.69
C THR A 107 -17.93 8.76 15.31
N TYR A 108 -17.59 7.69 14.61
CA TYR A 108 -16.92 7.77 13.30
C TYR A 108 -17.67 6.92 12.27
N PRO A 109 -17.60 7.31 10.99
CA PRO A 109 -18.11 6.45 9.94
C PRO A 109 -17.31 5.16 9.86
N GLN A 110 -17.97 4.10 9.44
CA GLN A 110 -17.39 2.78 9.27
C GLN A 110 -17.50 2.36 7.80
N LEU A 111 -16.40 1.81 7.29
CA LEU A 111 -16.35 1.17 5.98
C LEU A 111 -16.54 -0.34 6.17
N ILE A 112 -17.54 -0.87 5.49
CA ILE A 112 -17.94 -2.28 5.53
C ILE A 112 -17.80 -2.84 4.12
N PHE A 113 -17.37 -4.09 3.98
CA PHE A 113 -17.36 -4.77 2.69
C PHE A 113 -18.36 -5.92 2.70
N ASN A 114 -19.34 -5.85 1.81
CA ASN A 114 -20.28 -6.93 1.52
C ASN A 114 -20.47 -7.02 0.00
N GLU A 115 -19.48 -7.62 -0.67
CA GLU A 115 -19.31 -7.66 -2.15
C GLU A 115 -19.04 -6.30 -2.81
N THR A 116 -19.60 -5.24 -2.25
CA THR A 116 -19.35 -3.85 -2.55
C THR A 116 -18.98 -3.10 -1.26
N PRO A 117 -18.19 -2.02 -1.35
CA PRO A 117 -17.92 -1.17 -0.20
C PRO A 117 -19.18 -0.40 0.21
N LEU A 118 -19.51 -0.47 1.49
CA LEU A 118 -20.64 0.20 2.13
C LEU A 118 -20.11 1.18 3.18
N ILE A 119 -20.73 2.35 3.27
CA ILE A 119 -20.46 3.32 4.32
C ILE A 119 -21.62 3.34 5.31
N GLN A 120 -21.29 3.04 6.56
CA GLN A 120 -22.17 3.23 7.69
C GLN A 120 -21.80 4.55 8.40
N LEU A 121 -22.71 5.51 8.37
CA LEU A 121 -22.54 6.80 9.06
C LEU A 121 -23.15 6.73 10.47
N PRO A 122 -22.71 7.58 11.42
CA PRO A 122 -23.37 7.72 12.70
C PRO A 122 -24.82 8.20 12.56
N ASN A 123 -25.70 7.81 13.48
CA ASN A 123 -27.08 8.28 13.51
C ASN A 123 -27.15 9.82 13.65
N GLY A 124 -28.13 10.43 12.98
CA GLY A 124 -28.31 11.89 12.93
C GLY A 124 -27.35 12.61 11.97
N THR A 125 -26.67 11.86 11.09
CA THR A 125 -25.81 12.43 10.04
C THR A 125 -26.64 12.71 8.80
N TYR A 126 -26.38 13.82 8.12
CA TYR A 126 -26.87 14.13 6.78
C TYR A 126 -25.76 13.86 5.78
N TYR A 127 -26.11 13.40 4.58
CA TYR A 127 -25.13 13.14 3.54
C TYR A 127 -25.62 13.61 2.17
N GLN A 128 -24.65 13.89 1.31
CA GLN A 128 -24.82 14.28 -0.07
C GLN A 128 -23.98 13.36 -0.94
N LEU A 129 -24.58 12.78 -1.97
CA LEU A 129 -23.87 12.01 -3.00
C LEU A 129 -23.52 12.92 -4.17
N GLY A 130 -22.23 13.09 -4.44
CA GLY A 130 -21.71 13.96 -5.49
C GLY A 130 -22.23 15.39 -5.36
N ASN A 131 -23.04 15.79 -6.34
CA ASN A 131 -23.71 17.08 -6.41
C ASN A 131 -25.24 16.97 -6.21
N GLY A 132 -25.74 15.84 -5.72
CA GLY A 132 -27.16 15.61 -5.46
C GLY A 132 -27.70 16.36 -4.24
N ASN A 133 -28.93 16.04 -3.83
CA ASN A 133 -29.56 16.66 -2.66
C ASN A 133 -28.96 16.14 -1.34
N ILE A 134 -29.06 16.95 -0.29
CA ILE A 134 -28.69 16.55 1.07
C ILE A 134 -29.84 15.71 1.64
N THR A 135 -29.53 14.50 2.11
CA THR A 135 -30.50 13.55 2.65
C THR A 135 -30.10 13.08 4.05
N PRO A 136 -31.05 12.85 4.96
CA PRO A 136 -30.75 12.25 6.25
C PRO A 136 -30.28 10.80 6.06
N TYR A 137 -29.25 10.39 6.80
CA TYR A 137 -28.79 9.01 6.81
C TYR A 137 -29.74 8.11 7.59
N THR A 138 -30.27 7.09 6.93
CA THR A 138 -31.16 6.08 7.52
C THR A 138 -30.66 4.65 7.31
N THR A 139 -29.95 4.38 6.20
CA THR A 139 -29.43 3.05 5.85
C THR A 139 -27.99 3.14 5.31
N PRO A 140 -27.19 2.06 5.41
CA PRO A 140 -25.83 2.03 4.86
C PRO A 140 -25.80 2.35 3.37
N VAL A 141 -24.83 3.15 2.95
CA VAL A 141 -24.74 3.66 1.57
C VAL A 141 -23.72 2.84 0.78
N ALA A 142 -24.14 2.24 -0.33
CA ALA A 142 -23.25 1.52 -1.24
C ALA A 142 -22.42 2.47 -2.11
N LEU A 143 -21.11 2.21 -2.16
CA LEU A 143 -20.15 2.93 -2.98
C LEU A 143 -19.97 2.21 -4.32
N THR A 144 -20.78 2.60 -5.31
CA THR A 144 -20.73 2.05 -6.67
C THR A 144 -20.10 3.05 -7.62
N GLY A 145 -19.16 2.62 -8.47
CA GLY A 145 -18.50 3.52 -9.41
C GLY A 145 -17.72 4.66 -8.73
N ASN A 146 -17.43 5.71 -9.48
CA ASN A 146 -16.78 6.91 -8.94
C ASN A 146 -17.80 7.73 -8.12
N THR A 147 -17.79 7.56 -6.81
CA THR A 147 -18.78 8.17 -5.90
C THR A 147 -18.10 9.02 -4.85
N ILE A 148 -18.69 10.18 -4.57
CA ILE A 148 -18.23 11.09 -3.51
C ILE A 148 -19.36 11.24 -2.52
N ILE A 149 -19.13 10.88 -1.27
CA ILE A 149 -20.04 11.15 -0.16
C ILE A 149 -19.48 12.32 0.62
N LYS A 150 -20.26 13.40 0.75
CA LYS A 150 -20.02 14.44 1.75
C LYS A 150 -21.01 14.19 2.88
N TYR A 151 -20.55 14.17 4.12
CA TYR A 151 -21.42 13.92 5.25
C TYR A 151 -21.20 14.96 6.34
N PHE A 152 -22.29 15.33 7.02
CA PHE A 152 -22.33 16.30 8.11
C PHE A 152 -23.16 15.81 9.27
N LYS A 153 -22.67 16.01 10.48
CA LYS A 153 -23.46 15.91 11.70
C LYS A 153 -23.27 17.18 12.51
N ASN A 154 -24.38 17.85 12.80
CA ASN A 154 -24.44 18.95 13.74
C ASN A 154 -25.12 18.47 15.03
N SER A 155 -24.42 18.57 16.14
CA SER A 155 -24.95 18.26 17.47
C SER A 155 -24.44 19.31 18.46
N THR A 156 -25.11 19.45 19.61
CA THR A 156 -24.88 20.50 20.61
C THR A 156 -23.41 20.68 20.99
N ASN A 157 -22.60 19.60 20.95
CA ASN A 157 -21.18 19.64 21.27
C ASN A 157 -20.26 19.15 20.13
N THR A 158 -20.79 18.69 18.99
CA THR A 158 -20.01 17.99 17.96
C THR A 158 -20.40 18.42 16.56
N THR A 159 -19.44 18.99 15.85
CA THR A 159 -19.54 19.26 14.41
C THR A 159 -18.59 18.29 13.69
N GLN A 160 -19.15 17.23 13.12
CA GLN A 160 -18.38 16.24 12.37
C GLN A 160 -18.73 16.36 10.90
N MET A 161 -17.71 16.63 10.09
CA MET A 161 -17.80 16.71 8.64
C MET A 161 -16.77 15.79 7.99
N GLY A 162 -17.08 15.30 6.81
CA GLY A 162 -16.07 14.63 6.03
C GLY A 162 -16.48 14.34 4.61
N ILE A 163 -15.49 13.89 3.84
CA ILE A 163 -15.65 13.48 2.46
C ILE A 163 -15.07 12.07 2.33
N ILE A 164 -15.84 11.17 1.74
CA ILE A 164 -15.41 9.82 1.36
C ILE A 164 -15.50 9.76 -0.16
N LYS A 165 -14.38 9.55 -0.83
CA LYS A 165 -14.32 9.36 -2.28
C LYS A 165 -14.03 7.90 -2.57
N ASN A 166 -14.89 7.24 -3.33
CA ASN A 166 -14.64 5.94 -3.91
C ASN A 166 -14.23 6.11 -5.37
N THR A 167 -13.10 5.52 -5.72
CA THR A 167 -12.59 5.52 -7.09
C THR A 167 -12.25 4.09 -7.46
N PRO A 168 -13.05 3.45 -8.33
CA PRO A 168 -12.71 2.15 -8.91
C PRO A 168 -11.33 2.23 -9.54
N ALA A 169 -10.57 1.14 -9.47
CA ALA A 169 -9.22 1.10 -10.00
C ALA A 169 -8.96 -0.16 -10.81
N ARG A 170 -7.98 -0.07 -11.70
CA ARG A 170 -7.40 -1.19 -12.42
C ARG A 170 -5.91 -1.30 -12.15
N LEU A 171 -5.40 -2.52 -12.23
CA LEU A 171 -3.98 -2.79 -12.12
C LEU A 171 -3.26 -2.42 -13.42
N VAL A 172 -2.17 -1.66 -13.32
CA VAL A 172 -1.31 -1.34 -14.46
C VAL A 172 0.16 -1.63 -14.18
N ASN A 173 0.87 -2.07 -15.22
CA ASN A 173 2.31 -2.24 -15.20
C ASN A 173 2.99 -0.95 -15.67
N LYS A 174 3.95 -0.45 -14.89
CA LYS A 174 4.71 0.76 -15.21
C LYS A 174 6.20 0.54 -15.09
N VAL A 175 6.95 1.39 -15.80
CA VAL A 175 8.41 1.42 -15.76
C VAL A 175 8.86 2.79 -15.27
N LYS A 176 9.60 2.82 -14.15
CA LYS A 176 10.26 4.03 -13.65
C LYS A 176 11.72 4.00 -14.09
N THR A 177 12.19 5.08 -14.69
CA THR A 177 13.61 5.26 -15.00
C THR A 177 14.20 6.25 -14.01
N SER A 178 15.30 5.89 -13.36
CA SER A 178 16.00 6.73 -12.38
C SER A 178 17.49 6.82 -12.70
N LYS A 179 18.07 8.01 -12.55
CA LYS A 179 19.51 8.22 -12.66
C LYS A 179 20.18 7.86 -11.35
N VAL A 180 21.12 6.91 -11.39
CA VAL A 180 21.94 6.54 -10.24
C VAL A 180 23.39 6.87 -10.53
N ARG A 181 24.04 7.51 -9.57
CA ARG A 181 25.46 7.87 -9.67
C ARG A 181 26.32 6.64 -9.37
N VAL A 182 27.18 6.26 -10.29
CA VAL A 182 28.06 5.08 -10.20
C VAL A 182 29.52 5.48 -10.40
N LYS A 183 30.44 4.77 -9.71
CA LYS A 183 31.88 4.94 -9.95
C LYS A 183 32.29 4.13 -11.17
N LYS A 184 32.98 4.75 -12.10
CA LYS A 184 33.59 4.08 -13.26
C LYS A 184 35.11 4.20 -13.18
N TRP A 185 35.78 3.05 -13.27
CA TRP A 185 37.23 2.99 -13.42
C TRP A 185 37.60 3.12 -14.90
N TYR A 186 38.69 3.84 -15.16
CA TYR A 186 39.28 3.92 -16.47
C TYR A 186 40.79 4.00 -16.38
N LYS A 187 41.43 3.55 -17.47
CA LYS A 187 42.88 3.55 -17.61
C LYS A 187 43.33 4.92 -18.08
N LYS A 188 44.16 5.59 -17.29
CA LYS A 188 44.77 6.87 -17.65
C LYS A 188 46.24 6.68 -17.94
N TRP A 189 46.64 6.98 -19.17
CA TRP A 189 48.02 6.92 -19.63
C TRP A 189 48.78 8.21 -19.29
N TYR A 190 50.08 8.07 -19.02
CA TYR A 190 50.99 9.19 -18.81
C TYR A 190 52.42 8.81 -19.22
N ARG A 191 53.26 9.83 -19.45
CA ARG A 191 54.64 9.65 -19.90
C ARG A 191 55.60 9.94 -18.75
N ARG A 192 56.57 9.06 -18.51
CA ARG A 192 57.66 9.29 -17.53
C ARG A 192 58.93 8.61 -18.02
N GLY A 193 59.99 9.39 -18.25
CA GLY A 193 61.28 8.88 -18.74
C GLY A 193 61.20 8.22 -20.12
N GLY A 194 60.51 8.85 -21.09
CA GLY A 194 60.38 8.35 -22.46
C GLY A 194 59.43 7.16 -22.66
N LYS A 195 59.05 6.43 -21.61
CA LYS A 195 58.17 5.25 -21.66
C LYS A 195 56.72 5.59 -21.29
N TRP A 196 55.77 4.93 -21.95
CA TRP A 196 54.34 5.01 -21.61
C TRP A 196 54.04 4.17 -20.37
N ARG A 197 53.30 4.74 -19.43
CA ARG A 197 52.80 4.06 -18.22
C ARG A 197 51.31 4.36 -18.07
N TYR A 198 50.62 3.55 -17.27
CA TYR A 198 49.21 3.76 -16.97
C TYR A 198 48.93 3.70 -15.47
N THR A 199 47.88 4.40 -15.07
CA THR A 199 47.27 4.30 -13.74
C THR A 199 45.77 4.09 -13.89
N TRP A 200 45.16 3.39 -12.94
CA TRP A 200 43.71 3.35 -12.83
C TRP A 200 43.24 4.62 -12.11
N LYS A 201 42.32 5.34 -12.74
CA LYS A 201 41.58 6.43 -12.08
C LYS A 201 40.10 6.12 -12.13
N TYR A 202 39.36 6.61 -11.15
CA TYR A 202 37.91 6.55 -11.19
C TYR A 202 37.33 7.94 -11.38
N TYR A 203 36.14 7.99 -11.95
CA TYR A 203 35.29 9.17 -11.96
C TYR A 203 33.85 8.73 -11.71
N TRP A 204 33.00 9.70 -11.38
CA TRP A 204 31.57 9.48 -11.22
C TRP A 204 30.86 9.66 -12.55
N THR A 205 29.97 8.73 -12.88
CA THR A 205 29.05 8.85 -14.03
C THR A 205 27.64 8.48 -13.60
N TYR A 206 26.65 8.82 -14.43
CA TYR A 206 25.26 8.48 -14.19
C TYR A 206 24.85 7.29 -15.05
N LYS A 207 24.27 6.27 -14.41
CA LYS A 207 23.63 5.16 -15.08
C LYS A 207 22.12 5.29 -14.94
N GLN A 208 21.41 5.13 -16.05
CA GLN A 208 19.95 5.00 -16.02
C GLN A 208 19.59 3.59 -15.58
N ILE A 209 18.75 3.49 -14.56
CA ILE A 209 18.20 2.23 -14.07
C ILE A 209 16.71 2.25 -14.33
N LYS A 210 16.22 1.19 -14.99
CA LYS A 210 14.79 0.97 -15.21
C LYS A 210 14.28 0.01 -14.14
N GLN A 211 13.16 0.35 -13.52
CA GLN A 211 12.48 -0.47 -12.53
C GLN A 211 11.04 -0.68 -12.98
N ASN A 212 10.65 -1.95 -13.11
CA ASN A 212 9.26 -2.32 -13.39
C ASN A 212 8.51 -2.40 -12.06
N TYR A 213 7.30 -1.84 -12.00
CA TYR A 213 6.44 -1.88 -10.83
C TYR A 213 4.98 -1.89 -11.23
N GLN A 214 4.12 -2.29 -10.28
CA GLN A 214 2.68 -2.29 -10.44
C GLN A 214 2.05 -1.20 -9.58
N GLU A 215 1.05 -0.52 -10.13
CA GLU A 215 0.24 0.42 -9.36
C GLU A 215 -1.24 0.32 -9.75
N LEU A 216 -2.10 0.79 -8.85
CA LEU A 216 -3.52 0.96 -9.14
C LEU A 216 -3.73 2.33 -9.80
N GLN A 217 -4.40 2.32 -10.94
CA GLN A 217 -4.86 3.54 -11.61
C GLN A 217 -6.38 3.63 -11.52
N ALA A 218 -6.87 4.84 -11.23
CA ALA A 218 -8.28 5.14 -11.29
C ALA A 218 -8.85 4.79 -12.67
N THR A 219 -9.96 4.06 -12.68
CA THR A 219 -10.75 3.82 -13.89
C THR A 219 -11.72 4.99 -14.06
N ALA A 220 -11.74 5.58 -15.27
CA ALA A 220 -12.66 6.66 -15.63
C ALA A 220 -14.10 6.17 -15.71
#